data_AF-A0A9E5JI57-F1
#
_entry.id   AF-A0A9E5JI57-F1
#
_cell.length_a   1.000
_cell.length_b   1.000
_cell.length_c   1.000
_cell.angle_alpha   90.00
_cell.angle_beta   90.00
_cell.angle_gamma   90.00
#
_symmetry.space_group_name_H-M   'P 1'
#
loop_
_entity.id
_entity.type
_entity.pdbx_description
1 polymer ?
#
loop_
_entity_poly.entity_id
_entity_poly.type
_entity_poly.pdbx_seq_one_letter_code
_entity_poly.pdbx_strand_id
1 'polypeptide(L)'
;MAPVMAAPSLAAGRSVRIGSQVYPLVLPRLRDSRLHVAGVVITLHTLGQVGLGFHVSVPQILSAILTCFVLQVAITFREKRAFVWPASAMLTGSGIALILRVPSTPVGDHWSFHQWWMFSGIAAFSLLTKFIVRRNGSHVFNPSNVGLVIAFIVLGSSRVEPLDFWWAPLSNPAMVIAYLVILVGGSLITNRLGLLTTVISFWLVLTAGTAINAASGQCFTARWAFAPVCG
;
A
#
# COMPACT_ATOMS: atom_id res chain seq x y z
N MET A 1 13.22 -55.92 -0.55
CA MET A 1 13.13 -54.82 -1.54
C MET A 1 12.10 -53.83 -1.00
N ALA A 2 12.54 -52.70 -0.42
CA ALA A 2 11.62 -51.73 0.17
C ALA A 2 10.90 -50.93 -0.93
N PRO A 3 9.59 -50.67 -0.81
CA PRO A 3 8.87 -49.89 -1.82
C PRO A 3 9.39 -48.45 -1.82
N VAL A 4 9.77 -47.98 -3.01
CA VAL A 4 10.12 -46.58 -3.25
C VAL A 4 8.89 -45.75 -2.94
N MET A 5 8.94 -44.97 -1.87
CA MET A 5 7.91 -43.99 -1.53
C MET A 5 7.83 -42.97 -2.68
N ALA A 6 6.73 -43.02 -3.44
CA ALA A 6 6.47 -42.06 -4.50
C ALA A 6 6.44 -40.65 -3.88
N ALA A 7 7.24 -39.74 -4.44
CA ALA A 7 7.19 -38.34 -4.06
C ALA A 7 5.74 -37.83 -4.21
N PRO A 8 5.21 -37.08 -3.22
CA PRO A 8 3.83 -36.62 -3.29
C PRO A 8 3.66 -35.77 -4.55
N SER A 9 2.75 -36.19 -5.43
CA SER A 9 2.38 -35.41 -6.60
C SER A 9 1.85 -34.06 -6.11
N LEU A 10 2.57 -32.99 -6.42
CA LEU A 10 2.06 -31.62 -6.33
C LEU A 10 0.76 -31.59 -7.14
N ALA A 11 -0.38 -31.67 -6.45
CA ALA A 11 -1.70 -31.74 -7.04
C ALA A 11 -1.84 -30.71 -8.16
N ALA A 12 -2.13 -31.19 -9.38
CA ALA A 12 -2.42 -30.47 -10.63
C ALA A 12 -2.41 -28.93 -10.53
N GLY A 13 -1.23 -28.36 -10.31
CA GLY A 13 -1.04 -26.92 -10.26
C GLY A 13 -0.85 -26.38 -11.67
N ARG A 14 -1.36 -25.18 -11.97
CA ARG A 14 -0.96 -24.48 -13.18
C ARG A 14 0.58 -24.35 -13.18
N SER A 15 1.20 -24.54 -14.33
CA SER A 15 2.65 -24.44 -14.49
C SER A 15 3.00 -23.64 -15.73
N VAL A 16 4.19 -23.05 -15.72
CA VAL A 16 4.76 -22.32 -16.86
C VAL A 16 6.02 -23.04 -17.28
N ARG A 17 6.11 -23.36 -18.58
CA ARG A 17 7.30 -23.97 -19.16
C ARG A 17 8.19 -22.88 -19.74
N ILE A 18 9.44 -22.82 -19.32
CA ILE A 18 10.46 -21.93 -19.89
C ILE A 18 11.60 -22.83 -20.37
N GLY A 19 11.72 -22.97 -21.70
CA GLY A 19 12.63 -23.93 -22.32
C GLY A 19 12.28 -25.39 -21.96
N SER A 20 13.24 -26.12 -21.40
CA SER A 20 13.06 -27.50 -20.95
C SER A 20 12.53 -27.63 -19.51
N GLN A 21 12.46 -26.53 -18.75
CA GLN A 21 12.12 -26.55 -17.32
C GLN A 21 10.65 -26.17 -17.09
N VAL A 22 10.02 -26.84 -16.12
CA VAL A 22 8.63 -26.59 -15.72
C VAL A 22 8.63 -25.93 -14.34
N TYR A 23 8.02 -24.76 -14.24
CA TYR A 23 7.92 -23.98 -13.00
C TYR A 23 6.48 -23.93 -12.50
N PRO A 24 6.23 -24.14 -11.19
CA PRO A 24 4.89 -24.02 -10.64
C PRO A 24 4.40 -22.56 -10.68
N LEU A 25 3.13 -22.37 -11.03
CA LEU A 25 2.45 -21.09 -11.11
C LEU A 25 1.31 -21.02 -10.09
N VAL A 26 1.45 -20.12 -9.12
CA VAL A 26 0.44 -19.86 -8.10
C VAL A 26 -0.27 -18.54 -8.42
N LEU A 27 -1.49 -18.66 -8.94
CA LEU A 27 -2.36 -17.54 -9.29
C LEU A 27 -3.15 -16.99 -8.10
N PRO A 28 -3.63 -15.74 -8.17
CA PRO A 28 -4.47 -15.17 -7.14
C PRO A 28 -5.78 -15.96 -7.02
N ARG A 29 -6.23 -16.18 -5.78
CA ARG A 29 -7.55 -16.74 -5.49
C ARG A 29 -8.51 -15.58 -5.23
N LEU A 30 -9.67 -15.57 -5.89
CA LEU A 30 -10.68 -14.50 -5.70
C LEU A 30 -11.12 -14.32 -4.24
N ARG A 31 -11.09 -15.39 -3.45
CA ARG A 31 -11.41 -15.35 -2.01
C ARG A 31 -10.29 -14.78 -1.14
N ASP A 32 -9.13 -14.43 -1.68
CA ASP A 32 -8.04 -13.82 -0.92
C ASP A 32 -8.44 -12.40 -0.49
N SER A 33 -8.46 -12.15 0.82
CA SER A 33 -8.79 -10.84 1.39
C SER A 33 -7.88 -9.71 0.87
N ARG A 34 -6.66 -10.02 0.40
CA ARG A 34 -5.76 -9.04 -0.22
C ARG A 34 -6.29 -8.47 -1.52
N LEU A 35 -7.06 -9.25 -2.30
CA LEU A 35 -7.70 -8.74 -3.52
C LEU A 35 -8.85 -7.80 -3.18
N HIS A 36 -9.59 -8.06 -2.10
CA HIS A 36 -10.61 -7.13 -1.63
C HIS A 36 -10.00 -5.81 -1.15
N VAL A 37 -8.88 -5.86 -0.41
CA VAL A 37 -8.11 -4.67 -0.03
C VAL A 37 -7.64 -3.93 -1.29
N ALA A 38 -7.09 -4.64 -2.28
CA ALA A 38 -6.67 -4.04 -3.53
C ALA A 38 -7.84 -3.35 -4.25
N GLY A 39 -9.04 -3.94 -4.25
CA GLY A 39 -10.24 -3.33 -4.80
C GLY A 39 -10.61 -2.01 -4.13
N VAL A 40 -10.62 -1.97 -2.79
CA VAL A 40 -10.84 -0.73 -2.01
C VAL A 40 -9.80 0.32 -2.37
N VAL A 41 -8.53 -0.06 -2.37
CA VAL A 41 -7.42 0.87 -2.61
C VAL A 41 -7.39 1.37 -4.06
N ILE A 42 -7.65 0.53 -5.06
CA ILE A 42 -7.74 0.94 -6.47
C ILE A 42 -8.90 1.92 -6.65
N THR A 43 -10.06 1.68 -6.05
CA THR A 43 -11.17 2.63 -6.07
C THR A 43 -10.77 3.98 -5.49
N LEU A 44 -10.02 4.00 -4.37
CA LEU A 44 -9.49 5.23 -3.81
C LEU A 44 -8.47 5.92 -4.72
N HIS A 45 -7.61 5.18 -5.43
CA HIS A 45 -6.73 5.79 -6.43
C HIS A 45 -7.53 6.43 -7.55
N THR A 46 -8.54 5.74 -8.07
CA THR A 46 -9.41 6.27 -9.13
C THR A 46 -10.13 7.53 -8.68
N LEU A 47 -10.81 7.50 -7.51
CA LEU A 47 -11.48 8.67 -6.94
C LEU A 47 -10.49 9.81 -6.66
N GLY A 48 -9.30 9.45 -6.17
CA GLY A 48 -8.16 10.35 -5.99
C GLY A 48 -7.81 11.11 -7.26
N GLN A 49 -7.65 10.39 -8.38
CA GLN A 49 -7.33 10.97 -9.67
C GLN A 49 -8.47 11.81 -10.24
N VAL A 50 -9.72 11.32 -10.22
CA VAL A 50 -10.80 11.93 -11.01
C VAL A 50 -11.68 12.93 -10.25
N GLY A 51 -11.75 12.85 -8.92
CA GLY A 51 -12.74 13.61 -8.14
C GLY A 51 -12.22 14.28 -6.87
N LEU A 52 -11.07 13.85 -6.35
CA LEU A 52 -10.49 14.37 -5.11
C LEU A 52 -9.19 15.17 -5.34
N GLY A 53 -8.69 15.23 -6.58
CA GLY A 53 -7.55 16.06 -6.94
C GLY A 53 -6.23 15.64 -6.29
N PHE A 54 -5.98 14.34 -6.15
CA PHE A 54 -4.72 13.86 -5.57
C PHE A 54 -3.53 14.33 -6.39
N HIS A 55 -2.55 14.92 -5.71
CA HIS A 55 -1.27 15.37 -6.28
C HIS A 55 -0.31 14.19 -6.53
N VAL A 56 -0.74 13.24 -7.37
CA VAL A 56 0.03 12.06 -7.77
C VAL A 56 -0.39 11.67 -9.19
N SER A 57 0.54 11.18 -10.01
CA SER A 57 0.27 10.76 -11.38
C SER A 57 0.15 9.24 -11.54
N VAL A 58 -0.49 8.79 -12.60
CA VAL A 58 -0.61 7.37 -12.95
C VAL A 58 0.77 6.71 -13.10
N PRO A 59 1.77 7.31 -13.78
CA PRO A 59 3.12 6.74 -13.83
C PRO A 59 3.78 6.57 -12.46
N GLN A 60 3.59 7.50 -11.51
CA GLN A 60 4.10 7.38 -10.14
C GLN A 60 3.44 6.21 -9.38
N ILE A 61 2.12 6.04 -9.54
CA ILE A 61 1.38 4.92 -8.93
C ILE A 61 1.87 3.58 -9.50
N LEU A 62 1.92 3.48 -10.84
CA LEU A 62 2.33 2.28 -11.53
C LEU A 62 3.80 1.94 -11.25
N SER A 63 4.68 2.93 -11.16
CA SER A 63 6.09 2.68 -10.88
C SER A 63 6.30 2.03 -9.51
N ALA A 64 5.61 2.51 -8.45
CA ALA A 64 5.66 1.90 -7.13
C ALA A 64 5.13 0.45 -7.13
N ILE A 65 3.96 0.22 -7.74
CA ILE A 65 3.33 -1.12 -7.80
C ILE A 65 4.20 -2.09 -8.62
N LEU A 66 4.66 -1.67 -9.79
CA LEU A 66 5.47 -2.48 -10.70
C LEU A 66 6.82 -2.82 -10.07
N THR A 67 7.47 -1.87 -9.40
CA THR A 67 8.74 -2.11 -8.72
C THR A 67 8.58 -3.19 -7.64
N CYS A 68 7.54 -3.07 -6.81
CA CYS A 68 7.24 -4.10 -5.80
C CYS A 68 6.88 -5.45 -6.42
N PHE A 69 6.13 -5.47 -7.52
CA PHE A 69 5.79 -6.69 -8.26
C PHE A 69 7.04 -7.40 -8.75
N VAL A 70 7.90 -6.69 -9.51
CA VAL A 70 9.10 -7.25 -10.11
C VAL A 70 10.06 -7.76 -9.04
N LEU A 71 10.31 -6.98 -8.00
CA LEU A 71 11.20 -7.39 -6.90
C LEU A 71 10.68 -8.62 -6.17
N GLN A 72 9.39 -8.66 -5.81
CA GLN A 72 8.82 -9.82 -5.12
C GLN A 72 8.85 -11.06 -5.99
N VAL A 73 8.55 -10.95 -7.30
CA VAL A 73 8.65 -12.08 -8.24
C VAL A 73 10.08 -12.56 -8.36
N ALA A 74 11.05 -11.64 -8.53
CA ALA A 74 12.46 -11.98 -8.65
C ALA A 74 13.00 -12.69 -7.40
N ILE A 75 12.71 -12.15 -6.20
CA ILE A 75 13.15 -12.76 -4.94
C ILE A 75 12.49 -14.14 -4.75
N THR A 76 11.18 -14.24 -4.98
CA THR A 76 10.45 -15.52 -4.82
C THR A 76 10.93 -16.57 -5.81
N PHE A 77 11.21 -16.18 -7.06
CA PHE A 77 11.73 -17.07 -8.08
C PHE A 77 13.15 -17.54 -7.73
N ARG A 78 14.00 -16.67 -7.18
CA ARG A 78 15.35 -17.03 -6.71
C ARG A 78 15.29 -18.01 -5.53
N GLU A 79 14.41 -17.79 -4.56
CA GLU A 79 14.30 -18.61 -3.36
C GLU A 79 13.59 -19.96 -3.60
N LYS A 80 12.51 -19.96 -4.40
CA LYS A 80 11.57 -21.09 -4.49
C LYS A 80 11.46 -21.69 -5.89
N ARG A 81 12.08 -21.07 -6.90
CA ARG A 81 11.96 -21.48 -8.32
C ARG A 81 10.49 -21.63 -8.73
N ALA A 82 9.66 -20.67 -8.32
CA ALA A 82 8.22 -20.68 -8.53
C ALA A 82 7.72 -19.28 -8.88
N PHE A 83 6.72 -19.18 -9.75
CA PHE A 83 6.01 -17.94 -10.04
C PHE A 83 4.80 -17.83 -9.13
N VAL A 84 4.88 -16.94 -8.13
CA VAL A 84 3.81 -16.73 -7.16
C VAL A 84 3.27 -15.31 -7.33
N TRP A 85 1.95 -15.19 -7.47
CA TRP A 85 1.30 -13.89 -7.58
C TRP A 85 1.59 -13.01 -6.35
N PRO A 86 2.25 -11.85 -6.52
CA PRO A 86 2.81 -11.08 -5.41
C PRO A 86 1.80 -10.10 -4.79
N ALA A 87 0.58 -10.55 -4.47
CA ALA A 87 -0.51 -9.68 -3.99
C ALA A 87 -0.10 -8.76 -2.83
N SER A 88 0.63 -9.29 -1.84
CA SER A 88 1.09 -8.50 -0.69
C SER A 88 2.11 -7.42 -1.07
N ALA A 89 2.99 -7.66 -2.05
CA ALA A 89 3.98 -6.66 -2.47
C ALA A 89 3.32 -5.56 -3.32
N MET A 90 2.37 -5.92 -4.18
CA MET A 90 1.59 -4.94 -4.92
C MET A 90 0.82 -4.02 -3.98
N LEU A 91 0.24 -4.55 -2.89
CA LEU A 91 -0.37 -3.73 -1.84
C LEU A 91 0.64 -2.81 -1.14
N THR A 92 1.88 -3.23 -0.92
CA THR A 92 2.95 -2.36 -0.41
C THR A 92 3.22 -1.19 -1.37
N GLY A 93 3.41 -1.47 -2.66
CA GLY A 93 3.62 -0.42 -3.67
C GLY A 93 2.42 0.53 -3.79
N SER A 94 1.20 -0.02 -3.75
CA SER A 94 -0.03 0.76 -3.79
C SER A 94 -0.24 1.62 -2.54
N GLY A 95 0.10 1.11 -1.35
CA GLY A 95 0.07 1.91 -0.12
C GLY A 95 1.06 3.07 -0.14
N ILE A 96 2.23 2.87 -0.73
CA ILE A 96 3.21 3.94 -0.94
C ILE A 96 2.68 4.97 -1.91
N ALA A 97 2.14 4.55 -3.06
CA ALA A 97 1.56 5.46 -4.04
C ALA A 97 0.37 6.27 -3.47
N LEU A 98 -0.42 5.66 -2.58
CA LEU A 98 -1.53 6.33 -1.93
C LEU A 98 -1.06 7.45 -1.00
N ILE A 99 -0.01 7.22 -0.22
CA ILE A 99 0.43 8.14 0.85
C ILE A 99 1.54 9.10 0.39
N LEU A 100 2.50 8.65 -0.41
CA LEU A 100 3.66 9.45 -0.79
C LEU A 100 3.25 10.59 -1.73
N ARG A 101 3.66 11.82 -1.41
CA ARG A 101 3.55 12.97 -2.30
C ARG A 101 4.93 13.57 -2.55
N VAL A 102 5.11 14.03 -3.78
CA VAL A 102 6.26 14.82 -4.20
C VAL A 102 5.73 16.23 -4.43
N PRO A 103 6.12 17.24 -3.61
CA PRO A 103 5.50 18.57 -3.62
C PRO A 103 5.54 19.28 -4.98
N SER A 104 6.54 18.95 -5.80
CA SER A 104 6.75 19.52 -7.15
C SER A 104 5.98 18.81 -8.26
N THR A 105 5.12 17.83 -7.94
CA THR A 105 4.30 17.14 -8.94
C THR A 105 3.28 18.10 -9.56
N PRO A 106 3.22 18.21 -10.90
CA PRO A 106 2.25 19.08 -11.57
C PRO A 106 0.81 18.72 -11.20
N VAL A 107 0.00 19.74 -10.90
CA VAL A 107 -1.40 19.58 -10.52
C VAL A 107 -2.25 19.34 -11.77
N GLY A 108 -3.14 18.36 -11.74
CA GLY A 108 -4.05 18.05 -12.85
C GLY A 108 -3.42 17.30 -14.02
N ASP A 109 -2.10 17.02 -13.99
CA ASP A 109 -1.43 16.18 -14.99
C ASP A 109 -1.34 14.72 -14.49
N HIS A 110 -2.34 13.93 -14.87
CA HIS A 110 -2.45 12.53 -14.49
C HIS A 110 -1.40 11.62 -15.16
N TRP A 111 -0.75 12.05 -16.23
CA TRP A 111 0.17 11.21 -17.02
C TRP A 111 1.63 11.66 -16.93
N SER A 112 1.92 12.61 -16.04
CA SER A 112 3.29 13.07 -15.79
C SER A 112 4.20 11.94 -15.30
N PHE A 113 5.40 11.86 -15.86
CA PHE A 113 6.49 11.02 -15.35
C PHE A 113 7.34 11.74 -14.28
N HIS A 114 6.87 12.87 -13.74
CA HIS A 114 7.63 13.64 -12.76
C HIS A 114 8.06 12.79 -11.56
N GLN A 115 9.37 12.66 -11.36
CA GLN A 115 9.98 11.96 -10.22
C GLN A 115 9.40 10.56 -9.93
N TRP A 116 8.95 9.84 -10.97
CA TRP A 116 8.44 8.47 -10.85
C TRP A 116 9.44 7.51 -10.18
N TRP A 117 10.74 7.78 -10.33
CA TRP A 117 11.82 7.01 -9.74
C TRP A 117 11.89 7.13 -8.22
N MET A 118 11.39 8.22 -7.61
CA MET A 118 11.29 8.33 -6.15
C MET A 118 10.28 7.33 -5.61
N PHE A 119 9.13 7.21 -6.27
CA PHE A 119 8.11 6.21 -5.94
C PHE A 119 8.67 4.79 -6.08
N SER A 120 9.39 4.50 -7.17
CA SER A 120 10.08 3.22 -7.34
C SER A 120 11.13 2.95 -6.26
N GLY A 121 12.00 3.92 -5.97
CA GLY A 121 13.09 3.76 -5.00
C GLY A 121 12.57 3.53 -3.57
N ILE A 122 11.59 4.33 -3.15
CA ILE A 122 10.95 4.18 -1.83
C ILE A 122 10.18 2.87 -1.78
N ALA A 123 9.47 2.47 -2.85
CA ALA A 123 8.79 1.19 -2.93
C ALA A 123 9.74 -0.02 -2.85
N ALA A 124 10.87 0.04 -3.56
CA ALA A 124 11.91 -0.97 -3.47
C ALA A 124 12.46 -1.09 -2.06
N PHE A 125 12.85 0.03 -1.45
CA PHE A 125 13.35 0.08 -0.08
C PHE A 125 12.34 -0.48 0.91
N SER A 126 11.10 0.02 0.89
CA SER A 126 9.98 -0.49 1.70
C SER A 126 9.84 -1.99 1.57
N LEU A 127 9.77 -2.54 0.34
CA LEU A 127 9.61 -3.97 0.14
C LEU A 127 10.80 -4.77 0.68
N LEU A 128 12.04 -4.28 0.52
CA LEU A 128 13.24 -4.95 1.04
C LEU A 128 13.24 -5.07 2.57
N THR A 129 12.66 -4.11 3.30
CA THR A 129 12.54 -4.20 4.77
C THR A 129 11.76 -5.46 5.20
N LYS A 130 10.81 -5.94 4.39
CA LYS A 130 10.08 -7.20 4.61
C LYS A 130 11.01 -8.42 4.63
N PHE A 131 12.13 -8.36 3.94
CA PHE A 131 13.11 -9.45 3.83
C PHE A 131 14.22 -9.34 4.87
N ILE A 132 14.56 -8.12 5.29
CA ILE A 132 15.65 -7.85 6.22
C ILE A 132 15.15 -7.87 7.67
N VAL A 133 14.05 -7.18 7.97
CA VAL A 133 13.53 -7.01 9.34
C VAL A 133 12.51 -8.10 9.65
N ARG A 134 13.03 -9.27 10.00
CA ARG A 134 12.24 -10.47 10.29
C ARG A 134 12.50 -11.00 11.68
N ARG A 135 11.45 -11.53 12.30
CA ARG A 135 11.50 -12.32 13.54
C ARG A 135 10.71 -13.59 13.34
N ASN A 136 11.32 -14.75 13.64
CA ASN A 136 10.71 -16.08 13.47
C ASN A 136 10.14 -16.33 12.07
N GLY A 137 10.86 -15.89 11.03
CA GLY A 137 10.44 -16.06 9.63
C GLY A 137 9.32 -15.12 9.15
N SER A 138 8.75 -14.29 10.02
CA SER A 138 7.77 -13.26 9.65
C SER A 138 8.38 -11.86 9.69
N HIS A 139 7.86 -10.96 8.85
CA HIS A 139 8.18 -9.54 8.95
C HIS A 139 7.55 -8.97 10.22
N VAL A 140 8.29 -8.09 10.89
CA VAL A 140 7.83 -7.48 12.16
C VAL A 140 6.96 -6.26 11.89
N PHE A 141 7.36 -5.45 10.92
CA PHE A 141 6.71 -4.18 10.60
C PHE A 141 6.00 -4.21 9.25
N ASN A 142 5.04 -3.32 9.09
CA ASN A 142 4.46 -3.04 7.77
C ASN A 142 5.53 -2.41 6.86
N PRO A 143 5.93 -3.05 5.74
CA PRO A 143 7.00 -2.56 4.87
C PRO A 143 6.72 -1.18 4.28
N SER A 144 5.46 -0.84 3.96
CA SER A 144 5.14 0.49 3.44
C SER A 144 5.41 1.56 4.50
N ASN A 145 4.97 1.31 5.74
CA ASN A 145 5.10 2.29 6.83
C ASN A 145 6.57 2.55 7.17
N VAL A 146 7.40 1.49 7.23
CA VAL A 146 8.85 1.65 7.50
C VAL A 146 9.50 2.52 6.44
N GLY A 147 9.29 2.21 5.16
CA GLY A 147 9.94 2.99 4.11
C GLY A 147 9.39 4.41 3.96
N LEU A 148 8.10 4.64 4.18
CA LEU A 148 7.52 5.99 4.18
C LEU A 148 8.06 6.84 5.33
N VAL A 149 8.06 6.33 6.56
CA VAL A 149 8.57 7.08 7.73
C VAL A 149 10.05 7.43 7.53
N ILE A 150 10.87 6.46 7.10
CA ILE A 150 12.28 6.71 6.82
C ILE A 150 12.45 7.72 5.68
N ALA A 151 11.67 7.60 4.60
CA ALA A 151 11.73 8.55 3.49
C ALA A 151 11.40 9.97 3.94
N PHE A 152 10.33 10.16 4.72
CA PHE A 152 9.93 11.48 5.21
C PHE A 152 10.97 12.11 6.14
N ILE A 153 11.60 11.31 7.01
CA ILE A 153 12.64 11.80 7.92
C ILE A 153 13.93 12.14 7.16
N VAL A 154 14.38 11.25 6.26
CA VAL A 154 15.70 11.37 5.62
C VAL A 154 15.70 12.36 4.45
N LEU A 155 14.67 12.35 3.62
CA LEU A 155 14.60 13.22 2.44
C LEU A 155 14.01 14.60 2.77
N GLY A 156 13.25 14.69 3.87
CA GLY A 156 12.61 15.92 4.35
C GLY A 156 11.42 16.38 3.49
N SER A 157 10.64 17.30 4.06
CA SER A 157 9.39 17.83 3.48
C SER A 157 9.59 18.60 2.17
N SER A 158 10.81 19.07 1.88
CA SER A 158 11.12 19.74 0.60
C SER A 158 11.13 18.78 -0.60
N ARG A 159 11.27 17.48 -0.35
CA ARG A 159 11.36 16.44 -1.39
C ARG A 159 10.16 15.52 -1.41
N VAL A 160 9.73 15.08 -0.23
CA VAL A 160 8.63 14.14 -0.06
C VAL A 160 7.82 14.51 1.17
N GLU A 161 6.51 14.34 1.07
CA GLU A 161 5.59 14.61 2.17
C GLU A 161 4.48 13.54 2.20
N PRO A 162 3.88 13.28 3.38
CA PRO A 162 2.68 12.46 3.43
C PRO A 162 1.53 13.17 2.71
N LEU A 163 0.60 12.37 2.18
CA LEU A 163 -0.65 12.87 1.63
C LEU A 163 -1.36 13.72 2.70
N ASP A 164 -1.60 14.97 2.35
CA ASP A 164 -2.43 15.87 3.15
C ASP A 164 -3.81 15.27 3.40
N PHE A 165 -4.42 15.75 4.48
CA PHE A 165 -5.82 15.53 4.76
C PHE A 165 -6.71 15.88 3.57
N TRP A 166 -7.31 14.85 2.95
CA TRP A 166 -7.98 14.93 1.65
C TRP A 166 -9.51 14.84 1.73
N TRP A 167 -10.06 14.89 2.94
CA TRP A 167 -11.49 14.94 3.20
C TRP A 167 -12.12 16.23 2.66
N ALA A 168 -12.59 16.15 1.41
CA ALA A 168 -13.33 17.20 0.74
C ALA A 168 -14.73 17.40 1.39
N PRO A 169 -15.41 18.53 1.11
CA PRO A 169 -16.78 18.75 1.56
C PRO A 169 -17.71 17.60 1.15
N LEU A 170 -18.70 17.26 1.99
CA LEU A 170 -19.69 16.21 1.69
C LEU A 170 -20.55 16.53 0.46
N SER A 171 -20.56 17.78 -0.01
CA SER A 171 -21.16 18.16 -1.29
C SER A 171 -20.42 17.58 -2.50
N ASN A 172 -19.16 17.15 -2.34
CA ASN A 172 -18.43 16.44 -3.39
C ASN A 172 -18.86 14.95 -3.41
N PRO A 173 -19.51 14.46 -4.48
CA PRO A 173 -19.98 13.07 -4.56
C PRO A 173 -18.83 12.05 -4.49
N ALA A 174 -17.64 12.39 -5.01
CA ALA A 174 -16.47 11.50 -4.93
C ALA A 174 -16.06 11.24 -3.47
N MET A 175 -16.25 12.23 -2.58
CA MET A 175 -15.95 12.07 -1.16
C MET A 175 -16.93 11.14 -0.45
N VAL A 176 -18.23 11.27 -0.77
CA VAL A 176 -19.27 10.38 -0.24
C VAL A 176 -18.99 8.94 -0.66
N ILE A 177 -18.65 8.72 -1.93
CA ILE A 177 -18.29 7.39 -2.43
C ILE A 177 -17.02 6.87 -1.74
N ALA A 178 -15.99 7.72 -1.56
CA ALA A 178 -14.77 7.34 -0.86
C ALA A 178 -15.06 6.88 0.57
N TYR A 179 -15.92 7.60 1.32
CA TYR A 179 -16.34 7.18 2.64
C TYR A 179 -17.11 5.86 2.63
N LEU A 180 -18.06 5.67 1.71
CA LEU A 180 -18.78 4.41 1.58
C LEU A 180 -17.83 3.24 1.32
N VAL A 181 -16.87 3.42 0.41
CA VAL A 181 -15.87 2.40 0.06
C VAL A 181 -14.96 2.07 1.25
N ILE A 182 -14.49 3.08 2.00
CA ILE A 182 -13.63 2.89 3.17
C ILE A 182 -14.40 2.24 4.31
N LEU A 183 -15.59 2.75 4.65
CA LEU A 183 -16.35 2.28 5.79
C LEU A 183 -16.92 0.89 5.55
N VAL A 184 -17.56 0.65 4.40
CA VAL A 184 -18.14 -0.66 4.08
C VAL A 184 -17.02 -1.65 3.76
N GLY A 185 -16.12 -1.31 2.83
CA GLY A 185 -15.03 -2.19 2.42
C GLY A 185 -14.08 -2.51 3.58
N GLY A 186 -13.68 -1.49 4.33
CA GLY A 186 -12.85 -1.63 5.53
C GLY A 186 -13.51 -2.54 6.56
N SER A 187 -14.77 -2.25 6.95
CA SER A 187 -15.49 -3.05 7.97
C SER A 187 -15.66 -4.51 7.55
N LEU A 188 -16.01 -4.79 6.29
CA LEU A 188 -16.15 -6.16 5.80
C LEU A 188 -14.82 -6.92 5.86
N ILE A 189 -13.72 -6.28 5.46
CA ILE A 189 -12.39 -6.88 5.47
C ILE A 189 -11.91 -7.10 6.91
N THR A 190 -12.04 -6.11 7.79
CA THR A 190 -11.57 -6.19 9.17
C THR A 190 -12.40 -7.17 9.99
N ASN A 191 -13.71 -7.27 9.73
CA ASN A 191 -14.55 -8.30 10.35
C ASN A 191 -14.09 -9.70 9.94
N ARG A 192 -13.89 -9.92 8.63
CA ARG A 192 -13.42 -11.21 8.11
C ARG A 192 -12.05 -11.61 8.64
N LEU A 193 -11.18 -10.64 8.95
CA LEU A 193 -9.83 -10.88 9.46
C LEU A 193 -9.75 -10.89 11.00
N GLY A 194 -10.86 -10.65 11.71
CA GLY A 194 -10.87 -10.57 13.18
C GLY A 194 -10.13 -9.34 13.74
N LEU A 195 -10.02 -8.26 12.96
CA LEU A 195 -9.24 -7.06 13.30
C LEU A 195 -10.12 -5.88 13.78
N LEU A 196 -11.43 -6.07 13.93
CA LEU A 196 -12.35 -4.98 14.32
C LEU A 196 -11.96 -4.34 15.66
N THR A 197 -11.63 -5.14 16.66
CA THR A 197 -11.20 -4.62 17.97
C THR A 197 -9.97 -3.73 17.83
N THR A 198 -8.96 -4.16 17.07
CA THR A 198 -7.76 -3.35 16.82
C THR A 198 -8.09 -2.03 16.14
N VAL A 199 -8.99 -2.04 15.15
CA VAL A 199 -9.41 -0.83 14.43
C VAL A 199 -10.16 0.14 15.35
N ILE A 200 -11.11 -0.36 16.14
CA ILE A 200 -11.89 0.46 17.08
C ILE A 200 -10.96 1.04 18.16
N SER A 201 -10.08 0.23 18.75
CA SER A 201 -9.10 0.70 19.72
C SER A 201 -8.18 1.77 19.14
N PHE A 202 -7.69 1.59 17.91
CA PHE A 202 -6.88 2.59 17.22
C PHE A 202 -7.65 3.91 17.08
N TRP A 203 -8.89 3.89 16.59
CA TRP A 203 -9.69 5.10 16.43
C TRP A 203 -10.02 5.79 17.74
N LEU A 204 -10.32 5.04 18.80
CA LEU A 204 -10.58 5.61 20.14
C LEU A 204 -9.35 6.32 20.68
N VAL A 205 -8.19 5.66 20.62
CA VAL A 205 -6.92 6.24 21.10
C VAL A 205 -6.51 7.44 20.26
N LEU A 206 -6.63 7.34 18.92
CA LEU A 206 -6.33 8.44 18.02
C LEU A 206 -7.21 9.66 18.33
N THR A 207 -8.53 9.45 18.44
CA THR A 207 -9.50 10.52 18.72
C THR A 207 -9.23 11.18 20.07
N ALA A 208 -9.03 10.38 21.12
CA ALA A 208 -8.71 10.90 22.44
C ALA A 208 -7.39 11.67 22.44
N GLY A 209 -6.35 11.13 21.79
CA GLY A 209 -5.05 11.80 21.66
C GLY A 209 -5.13 13.10 20.88
N THR A 210 -5.88 13.15 19.78
CA THR A 210 -6.11 14.38 19.02
C THR A 210 -6.90 15.41 19.81
N ALA A 211 -7.92 14.98 20.58
CA ALA A 211 -8.71 15.87 21.42
C ALA A 211 -7.88 16.49 22.56
N ILE A 212 -7.00 15.70 23.18
CA ILE A 212 -6.06 16.19 24.21
C ILE A 212 -5.08 17.19 23.60
N ASN A 213 -4.49 16.90 22.44
CA ASN A 213 -3.57 17.82 21.76
C ASN A 213 -4.26 19.14 21.42
N ALA A 214 -5.48 19.08 20.88
CA ALA A 214 -6.28 20.26 20.57
C ALA A 214 -6.58 21.07 21.84
N ALA A 215 -7.12 20.45 22.89
CA ALA A 215 -7.41 21.12 24.16
C ALA A 215 -6.17 21.68 24.87
N SER A 216 -4.96 21.22 24.51
CA SER A 216 -3.69 21.74 25.03
C SER A 216 -3.16 22.94 24.24
N GLY A 217 -3.91 23.47 23.25
CA GLY A 217 -3.53 24.63 22.45
C GLY A 217 -2.41 24.37 21.44
N GLN A 218 -2.18 23.10 21.06
CA GLN A 218 -1.18 22.78 20.04
C GLN A 218 -1.61 23.32 18.67
N CYS A 219 -0.66 23.91 17.95
CA CYS A 219 -0.86 24.44 16.61
C CYS A 219 0.02 23.72 15.59
N PHE A 220 -0.48 23.55 14.37
CA PHE A 220 0.33 23.09 13.24
C PHE A 220 0.03 23.89 11.98
N THR A 221 0.97 23.91 11.05
CA THR A 221 0.79 24.53 9.73
C THR A 221 0.31 23.47 8.74
N ALA A 222 -0.66 23.84 7.91
CA ALA A 222 -1.21 22.94 6.90
C ALA A 222 -1.28 23.67 5.56
N ARG A 223 -1.02 22.98 4.45
CA ARG A 223 -1.01 23.59 3.11
C ARG A 223 -2.37 24.16 2.69
N TRP A 224 -3.44 23.65 3.28
CA TRP A 224 -4.81 24.08 3.03
C TRP A 224 -5.27 25.23 3.95
N ALA A 225 -4.46 25.65 4.94
CA ALA A 225 -4.80 26.71 5.88
C ALA A 225 -3.87 27.92 5.73
N PHE A 226 -4.44 29.12 5.63
CA PHE A 226 -3.68 30.36 5.52
C PHE A 226 -3.01 30.78 6.84
N ALA A 227 -3.48 30.26 7.98
CA ALA A 227 -2.94 30.51 9.31
C ALA A 227 -2.73 29.16 10.03
N PRO A 228 -1.91 29.13 11.11
CA PRO A 228 -1.77 27.93 11.93
C PRO A 228 -3.13 27.41 12.41
N VAL A 229 -3.33 26.10 12.28
CA VAL A 229 -4.51 25.41 12.80
C VAL A 229 -4.22 25.08 14.25
N CYS A 230 -4.95 25.73 15.16
CA CYS A 230 -4.81 25.58 16.60
C CYS A 230 -6.07 24.95 17.20
N GLY A 231 -5.89 24.21 18.29
CA GLY A 231 -6.98 23.73 19.14
C GLY A 231 -7.34 24.68 20.27
#